data_AF-A0A377M261-F1
#
_entry.id   AF-A0A377M261-F1
#
_cell.length_a   1.000
_cell.length_b   1.000
_cell.length_c   1.000
_cell.angle_alpha   90.00
_cell.angle_beta   90.00
_cell.angle_gamma   90.00
#
_symmetry.space_group_name_H-M   'P 1'
#
loop_
_entity.id
_entity.type
_entity.pdbx_description
1 polymer ?
#
loop_
_entity_poly.entity_id
_entity_poly.type
_entity_poly.pdbx_seq_one_letter_code
_entity_poly.pdbx_strand_id
1 'polypeptide(L)'
;MNSIAKALLVAVSMLSATATAANNELCEPKAYEMALRYQQKSAEIMALQLQTYRFATGRFDEKVKDLKTPENYAVVMDLDETVLDNTPLLVRDMEQCHDYTQWDTWSDWEKQGKPGLIPGAKAFLEHVNQSKVRIYYVSDRMQENKADTIKTLKSLGLPQVSDDSVLLDTVSKRRAPPEHP
;
A
#
# COMPACT_ATOMS: atom_id res chain seq x y z
N MET A 1 -35.26 61.25 44.80
CA MET A 1 -33.99 61.42 45.54
C MET A 1 -33.45 60.03 45.87
N ASN A 2 -32.23 59.78 45.39
CA ASN A 2 -31.32 58.64 45.54
C ASN A 2 -31.59 57.59 46.63
N SER A 3 -31.39 56.31 46.30
CA SER A 3 -30.06 55.71 46.54
C SER A 3 -29.89 54.26 46.08
N ILE A 4 -28.90 54.11 45.18
CA ILE A 4 -27.76 53.19 45.23
C ILE A 4 -28.03 51.68 45.03
N ALA A 5 -27.63 51.25 43.84
CA ALA A 5 -27.51 49.88 43.39
C ALA A 5 -26.58 49.05 44.29
N LYS A 6 -27.03 47.84 44.67
CA LYS A 6 -26.17 46.80 45.24
C LYS A 6 -25.46 46.08 44.09
N ALA A 7 -24.19 46.39 43.89
CA ALA A 7 -23.31 45.65 43.02
C ALA A 7 -23.06 44.26 43.62
N LEU A 8 -23.57 43.22 42.98
CA LEU A 8 -23.28 41.83 43.30
C LEU A 8 -21.99 41.46 42.57
N LEU A 9 -20.84 41.51 43.27
CA LEU A 9 -19.59 40.97 42.76
C LEU A 9 -19.69 39.44 42.77
N VAL A 10 -19.92 38.85 41.60
CA VAL A 10 -19.72 37.41 41.39
C VAL A 10 -18.21 37.22 41.19
N ALA A 11 -17.53 36.78 42.24
CA ALA A 11 -16.14 36.32 42.13
C ALA A 11 -16.13 35.02 41.33
N VAL A 12 -15.82 35.12 40.03
CA VAL A 12 -15.50 33.96 39.20
C VAL A 12 -14.13 33.47 39.66
N SER A 13 -14.12 32.46 40.53
CA SER A 13 -12.93 31.70 40.85
C SER A 13 -12.48 30.96 39.57
N MET A 14 -11.53 31.55 38.85
CA MET A 14 -10.80 30.86 37.79
C MET A 14 -9.96 29.76 38.45
N LEU A 15 -10.51 28.55 38.53
CA LEU A 15 -9.69 27.36 38.62
C LEU A 15 -8.92 27.27 37.29
N SER A 16 -7.71 27.81 37.26
CA SER A 16 -6.74 27.45 36.25
C SER A 16 -6.43 25.97 36.41
N ALA A 17 -7.20 25.13 35.73
CA ALA A 17 -6.77 23.79 35.42
C ALA A 17 -5.52 23.97 34.54
N THR A 18 -4.35 23.83 35.14
CA THR A 18 -3.15 23.51 34.37
C THR A 18 -3.46 22.18 33.69
N ALA A 19 -3.92 22.26 32.44
CA ALA A 19 -3.88 21.14 31.54
C ALA A 19 -2.40 20.78 31.45
N THR A 20 -1.99 19.77 32.24
CA THR A 20 -0.78 19.02 31.93
C THR A 20 -1.00 18.54 30.51
N ALA A 21 -0.38 19.20 29.54
CA ALA A 21 -0.23 18.63 28.22
C ALA A 21 0.39 17.27 28.47
N ALA A 22 -0.40 16.20 28.30
CA ALA A 22 0.17 14.88 28.22
C ALA A 22 1.21 14.99 27.11
N ASN A 23 2.49 14.79 27.45
CA ASN A 23 3.52 14.56 26.44
C ASN A 23 3.15 13.25 25.75
N ASN A 24 2.20 13.32 24.83
CA ASN A 24 2.03 12.34 23.79
C ASN A 24 3.19 12.59 22.83
N GLU A 25 4.39 12.12 23.19
CA GLU A 25 5.36 11.80 22.15
C GLU A 25 4.71 10.73 21.28
N LEU A 26 4.14 11.18 20.17
CA LEU A 26 3.71 10.31 19.10
C LEU A 26 4.96 9.57 18.64
N CYS A 27 4.91 8.24 18.63
CA CYS A 27 5.98 7.47 18.05
C CYS A 27 6.13 7.85 16.57
N GLU A 28 7.38 7.92 16.08
CA GLU A 28 7.70 8.39 14.73
C GLU A 28 6.83 7.77 13.61
N PRO A 29 6.51 6.46 13.61
CA PRO A 29 5.66 5.88 12.57
C PRO A 29 4.26 6.48 12.49
N LYS A 30 3.77 7.11 13.56
CA LYS A 30 2.43 7.71 13.58
C LYS A 30 2.32 8.93 12.66
N ALA A 31 3.44 9.50 12.23
CA ALA A 31 3.49 10.51 11.17
C ALA A 31 2.89 10.00 9.84
N TYR A 32 2.86 8.68 9.60
CA TYR A 32 2.33 8.09 8.36
C TYR A 32 0.80 7.87 8.36
N GLU A 33 0.10 8.16 9.47
CA GLU A 33 -1.32 7.82 9.62
C GLU A 33 -2.19 8.44 8.51
N MET A 34 -1.94 9.70 8.16
CA MET A 34 -2.72 10.37 7.12
C MET A 34 -2.47 9.77 5.72
N ALA A 35 -1.24 9.35 5.43
CA ALA A 35 -0.91 8.69 4.17
C ALA A 35 -1.59 7.31 4.08
N LEU A 36 -1.57 6.54 5.17
CA LEU A 36 -2.24 5.23 5.22
C LEU A 36 -3.75 5.36 5.15
N ARG A 37 -4.35 6.34 5.82
CA ARG A 37 -5.78 6.64 5.70
C ARG A 37 -6.15 7.05 4.28
N TYR A 38 -5.32 7.87 3.63
CA TYR A 38 -5.52 8.22 2.23
C TYR A 38 -5.51 6.96 1.36
N GLN A 39 -4.47 6.13 1.43
CA GLN A 39 -4.37 4.89 0.65
C GLN A 39 -5.53 3.92 0.89
N GLN A 40 -6.03 3.78 2.12
CA GLN A 40 -7.07 2.79 2.44
C GLN A 40 -8.51 3.28 2.24
N LYS A 41 -8.78 4.58 2.37
CA LYS A 41 -10.14 5.10 2.52
C LYS A 41 -10.51 6.21 1.55
N SER A 42 -9.55 6.81 0.85
CA SER A 42 -9.83 7.89 -0.10
C SER A 42 -10.57 7.37 -1.33
N ALA A 43 -11.54 8.15 -1.80
CA ALA A 43 -12.16 7.90 -3.10
C ALA A 43 -11.21 8.28 -4.25
N GLU A 44 -10.34 9.27 -4.02
CA GLU A 44 -9.33 9.75 -4.95
C GLU A 44 -8.29 8.67 -5.29
N ILE A 45 -7.76 7.96 -4.31
CA ILE A 45 -6.80 6.87 -4.60
C ILE A 45 -7.44 5.74 -5.38
N MET A 46 -8.67 5.34 -5.02
CA MET A 46 -9.43 4.34 -5.77
C MET A 46 -9.69 4.81 -7.21
N ALA A 47 -10.06 6.08 -7.40
CA ALA A 47 -10.26 6.66 -8.71
C ALA A 47 -8.97 6.66 -9.54
N LEU A 48 -7.82 6.99 -8.94
CA LEU A 48 -6.51 6.95 -9.60
C LEU A 48 -6.13 5.53 -10.02
N GLN A 49 -6.29 4.54 -9.14
CA GLN A 49 -6.01 3.13 -9.44
C GLN A 49 -6.88 2.63 -10.60
N LEU A 50 -8.19 2.89 -10.55
CA LEU A 50 -9.12 2.53 -11.62
C LEU A 50 -8.82 3.26 -12.94
N GLN A 51 -8.47 4.55 -12.88
CA GLN A 51 -8.08 5.33 -14.05
C GLN A 51 -6.83 4.75 -14.71
N THR A 52 -5.81 4.45 -13.90
CA THR A 52 -4.56 3.85 -14.38
C THR A 52 -4.81 2.55 -15.12
N TYR A 53 -5.58 1.63 -14.54
CA TYR A 53 -5.86 0.35 -15.20
C TYR A 53 -6.77 0.49 -16.42
N ARG A 54 -7.73 1.43 -16.43
CA ARG A 54 -8.51 1.73 -17.65
C ARG A 54 -7.62 2.26 -18.77
N PHE A 55 -6.68 3.14 -18.46
CA PHE A 55 -5.73 3.65 -19.44
C PHE A 55 -4.79 2.53 -19.93
N ALA A 56 -4.31 1.69 -19.02
CA ALA A 56 -3.49 0.53 -19.36
C ALA A 56 -4.23 -0.42 -20.31
N THR A 57 -5.51 -0.73 -20.06
CA THR A 57 -6.34 -1.54 -20.97
C THR A 57 -6.43 -0.89 -22.36
N GLY A 58 -6.76 0.40 -22.45
CA GLY A 58 -6.87 1.08 -23.76
C GLY A 58 -5.54 1.10 -24.54
N ARG A 59 -4.42 1.34 -23.84
CA ARG A 59 -3.07 1.30 -24.45
C ARG A 59 -2.68 -0.13 -24.85
N PHE A 60 -3.07 -1.12 -24.07
CA PHE A 60 -2.85 -2.51 -24.38
C PHE A 60 -3.60 -2.89 -25.66
N ASP A 61 -4.89 -2.59 -25.75
CA ASP A 61 -5.74 -2.89 -26.91
C ASP A 61 -5.17 -2.31 -28.21
N GLU A 62 -4.74 -1.04 -28.17
CA GLU A 62 -4.08 -0.39 -29.29
C GLU A 62 -2.80 -1.09 -29.74
N LYS A 63 -2.00 -1.61 -28.79
CA LYS A 63 -0.73 -2.28 -29.07
C LYS A 63 -0.90 -3.70 -29.57
N VAL A 64 -1.94 -4.41 -29.13
CA VAL A 64 -2.12 -5.83 -29.46
C VAL A 64 -2.94 -6.09 -30.72
N LYS A 65 -3.72 -5.10 -31.18
CA LYS A 65 -4.67 -5.22 -32.29
C LYS A 65 -4.12 -5.93 -33.52
N ASP A 66 -2.90 -5.60 -33.93
CA ASP A 66 -2.28 -6.08 -35.17
C ASP A 66 -1.14 -7.10 -34.93
N LEU A 67 -0.99 -7.60 -33.69
CA LEU A 67 0.04 -8.58 -33.37
C LEU A 67 -0.28 -9.94 -33.98
N LYS A 68 0.66 -10.46 -34.77
CA LYS A 68 0.57 -11.82 -35.33
C LYS A 68 1.05 -12.91 -34.38
N THR A 69 1.84 -12.54 -33.38
CA THR A 69 2.45 -13.47 -32.39
C THR A 69 2.37 -12.87 -30.98
N PRO A 70 1.16 -12.64 -30.44
CA PRO A 70 0.97 -12.00 -29.13
C PRO A 70 1.72 -12.70 -27.98
N GLU A 71 1.92 -14.01 -28.07
CA GLU A 71 2.68 -14.82 -27.11
C GLU A 71 4.16 -14.41 -26.97
N ASN A 72 4.74 -13.75 -27.99
CA ASN A 72 6.11 -13.23 -27.93
C ASN A 72 6.21 -11.92 -27.16
N TYR A 73 5.08 -11.26 -26.88
CA TYR A 73 5.02 -9.99 -26.16
C TYR A 73 4.68 -10.22 -24.69
N ALA A 74 4.90 -9.19 -23.89
CA ALA A 74 4.65 -9.26 -22.46
C ALA A 74 4.10 -7.95 -21.89
N VAL A 75 3.34 -8.09 -20.81
CA VAL A 75 3.09 -7.04 -19.82
C VAL A 75 3.91 -7.38 -18.58
N VAL A 76 4.58 -6.37 -18.04
CA VAL A 76 5.35 -6.47 -16.81
C VAL A 76 4.61 -5.71 -15.72
N MET A 77 4.43 -6.36 -14.58
CA MET A 77 3.75 -5.81 -13.41
C MET A 77 4.68 -5.84 -12.21
N ASP A 78 4.82 -4.71 -11.55
CA ASP A 78 5.20 -4.72 -10.14
C ASP A 78 4.09 -5.38 -9.27
N LEU A 79 4.44 -5.81 -8.06
CA LEU A 79 3.51 -6.41 -7.11
C LEU A 79 3.05 -5.45 -6.02
N ASP A 80 3.95 -4.95 -5.18
CA ASP A 80 3.58 -4.26 -3.94
C ASP A 80 3.08 -2.84 -4.23
N GLU A 81 1.88 -2.52 -3.75
CA GLU A 81 1.14 -1.28 -4.04
C GLU A 81 0.79 -1.05 -5.53
N THR A 82 1.14 -1.98 -6.42
CA THR A 82 0.75 -2.00 -7.84
C THR A 82 -0.37 -3.01 -8.11
N VAL A 83 -0.19 -4.27 -7.70
CA VAL A 83 -1.19 -5.36 -7.82
C VAL A 83 -1.73 -5.76 -6.45
N LEU A 84 -0.85 -5.84 -5.46
CA LEU A 84 -1.14 -6.22 -4.08
C LEU A 84 -1.26 -4.98 -3.21
N ASP A 85 -2.29 -4.94 -2.38
CA ASP A 85 -2.44 -3.93 -1.34
C ASP A 85 -1.91 -4.48 -0.01
N ASN A 86 -0.73 -3.99 0.40
CA ASN A 86 -0.10 -4.36 1.67
C ASN A 86 -0.36 -3.35 2.79
N THR A 87 -1.25 -2.36 2.59
CA THR A 87 -1.57 -1.37 3.62
C THR A 87 -1.99 -1.97 4.97
N PRO A 88 -2.61 -3.17 5.08
CA PRO A 88 -2.86 -3.78 6.40
C PRO A 88 -1.58 -4.04 7.21
N LEU A 89 -0.48 -4.41 6.56
CA LEU A 89 0.84 -4.55 7.22
C LEU A 89 1.31 -3.19 7.75
N LEU A 90 1.29 -2.18 6.88
CA LEU A 90 1.79 -0.85 7.24
C LEU A 90 0.97 -0.20 8.36
N VAL A 91 -0.35 -0.42 8.38
CA VAL A 91 -1.23 0.03 9.48
C VAL A 91 -0.90 -0.71 10.77
N ARG A 92 -0.74 -2.03 10.73
CA ARG A 92 -0.35 -2.81 11.91
C ARG A 92 0.97 -2.31 12.50
N ASP A 93 1.99 -2.12 11.66
CA ASP A 93 3.32 -1.70 12.10
C ASP A 93 3.26 -0.28 12.67
N MET A 94 2.54 0.64 12.02
CA MET A 94 2.26 1.98 12.56
C MET A 94 1.56 1.92 13.93
N GLU A 95 0.52 1.10 14.10
CA GLU A 95 -0.19 0.95 15.38
C GLU A 95 0.69 0.38 16.50
N GLN A 96 1.69 -0.42 16.13
CA GLN A 96 2.69 -0.99 17.05
C GLN A 96 3.91 -0.09 17.25
N CYS A 97 3.91 1.13 16.68
CA CYS A 97 5.05 2.03 16.69
C CYS A 97 6.33 1.39 16.10
N HIS A 98 6.14 0.47 15.15
CA HIS A 98 7.19 -0.22 14.44
C HIS A 98 7.46 0.47 13.10
N ASP A 99 8.71 0.84 12.86
CA ASP A 99 9.11 1.48 11.62
C ASP A 99 9.24 0.42 10.51
N TYR A 100 8.53 0.63 9.41
CA TYR A 100 8.55 -0.27 8.25
C TYR A 100 9.95 -0.38 7.62
N THR A 101 10.82 0.62 7.82
CA THR A 101 12.21 0.64 7.31
C THR A 101 13.12 -0.37 8.01
N GLN A 102 12.67 -1.03 9.08
CA GLN A 102 13.41 -2.12 9.71
C GLN A 102 13.33 -3.44 8.90
N TRP A 103 12.34 -3.58 8.01
CA TRP A 103 12.16 -4.73 7.10
C TRP A 103 12.08 -6.13 7.75
N ASP A 104 11.99 -6.20 9.07
CA ASP A 104 11.94 -7.43 9.87
C ASP A 104 10.55 -8.04 9.96
N THR A 105 9.50 -7.25 9.69
CA THR A 105 8.11 -7.71 9.64
C THR A 105 7.66 -8.19 8.26
N TRP A 106 8.37 -7.79 7.21
CA TRP A 106 7.94 -7.97 5.82
C TRP A 106 8.03 -9.44 5.36
N SER A 107 9.08 -10.16 5.76
CA SER A 107 9.21 -11.59 5.41
C SER A 107 8.05 -12.42 5.97
N ASP A 108 7.66 -12.17 7.21
CA ASP A 108 6.53 -12.87 7.83
C ASP A 108 5.21 -12.51 7.15
N TRP A 109 5.06 -11.26 6.69
CA TRP A 109 3.92 -10.86 5.88
C TRP A 109 3.88 -11.53 4.51
N GLU A 110 5.01 -11.67 3.80
CA GLU A 110 5.04 -12.39 2.53
C GLU A 110 4.63 -13.87 2.69
N LYS A 111 4.99 -14.49 3.82
CA LYS A 111 4.68 -15.90 4.14
C LYS A 111 3.24 -16.13 4.60
N GLN A 112 2.73 -15.24 5.44
CA GLN A 112 1.52 -15.49 6.25
C GLN A 112 0.44 -14.42 6.07
N GLY A 113 0.81 -13.27 5.50
CA GLY A 113 -0.06 -12.15 5.26
C GLY A 113 -1.19 -12.44 4.28
N LYS A 114 -2.17 -11.54 4.28
CA LYS A 114 -3.33 -11.61 3.39
C LYS A 114 -3.52 -10.25 2.73
N PRO A 115 -2.68 -9.91 1.73
CA PRO A 115 -2.82 -8.64 1.04
C PRO A 115 -4.15 -8.58 0.27
N GLY A 116 -4.63 -7.35 0.10
CA GLY A 116 -5.74 -7.06 -0.82
C GLY A 116 -5.29 -7.02 -2.27
N LEU A 117 -6.22 -6.71 -3.17
CA LEU A 117 -5.91 -6.39 -4.56
C LEU A 117 -6.11 -4.90 -4.80
N ILE A 118 -5.18 -4.29 -5.52
CA ILE A 118 -5.34 -2.93 -6.01
C ILE A 118 -6.52 -2.88 -6.99
N PRO A 119 -7.49 -1.96 -6.82
CA PRO A 119 -8.63 -1.79 -7.70
C PRO A 119 -8.25 -1.72 -9.19
N GLY A 120 -8.84 -2.59 -10.00
CA GLY A 120 -8.62 -2.65 -11.45
C GLY A 120 -7.50 -3.60 -11.90
N ALA A 121 -6.55 -3.96 -11.02
CA ALA A 121 -5.39 -4.77 -11.38
C ALA A 121 -5.78 -6.15 -11.93
N LYS A 122 -6.62 -6.87 -11.20
CA LYS A 122 -7.07 -8.22 -11.60
C LYS A 122 -7.82 -8.20 -12.94
N ALA A 123 -8.75 -7.26 -13.12
CA ALA A 123 -9.52 -7.15 -14.36
C ALA A 123 -8.62 -6.86 -15.57
N PHE A 124 -7.63 -5.98 -15.41
CA PHE A 124 -6.63 -5.73 -16.45
C PHE A 124 -5.80 -6.99 -16.77
N LEU A 125 -5.31 -7.70 -15.75
CA LEU A 125 -4.50 -8.91 -15.97
C LEU A 125 -5.32 -10.05 -16.61
N GLU A 126 -6.57 -10.21 -16.24
CA GLU A 126 -7.49 -11.16 -16.88
C GLU A 126 -7.71 -10.81 -18.36
N HIS A 127 -7.85 -9.52 -18.68
CA HIS A 127 -7.94 -9.03 -20.07
C HIS A 127 -6.67 -9.34 -20.87
N VAL A 128 -5.49 -9.04 -20.32
CA VAL A 128 -4.20 -9.37 -20.95
C VAL A 128 -4.08 -10.87 -21.21
N ASN A 129 -4.48 -11.69 -20.23
CA ASN A 129 -4.42 -13.15 -20.32
C ASN A 129 -5.29 -13.70 -21.46
N GLN A 130 -6.47 -13.13 -21.70
CA GLN A 130 -7.37 -13.53 -22.79
C GLN A 130 -6.75 -13.28 -24.18
N SER A 131 -5.85 -12.29 -24.31
CA SER A 131 -5.14 -12.00 -25.56
C SER A 131 -3.88 -12.85 -25.78
N LYS A 132 -3.58 -13.80 -24.89
CA LYS A 132 -2.38 -14.68 -24.94
C LYS A 132 -1.03 -13.96 -24.80
N VAL A 133 -1.04 -12.67 -24.47
CA VAL A 133 0.18 -11.93 -24.11
C VAL A 133 0.69 -12.45 -22.76
N ARG A 134 2.01 -12.58 -22.63
CA ARG A 134 2.62 -13.07 -21.38
C ARG A 134 2.51 -12.01 -20.28
N ILE A 135 2.31 -12.47 -19.04
CA ILE A 135 2.33 -11.61 -17.86
C ILE A 135 3.53 -12.01 -17.02
N TYR A 136 4.38 -11.03 -16.71
CA TYR A 136 5.49 -11.19 -15.76
C TYR A 136 5.24 -10.32 -14.54
N TYR A 137 5.32 -10.93 -13.37
CA TYR A 137 5.29 -10.27 -12.07
C TYR A 137 6.72 -10.08 -11.61
N VAL A 138 7.22 -8.85 -11.65
CA VAL A 138 8.60 -8.51 -11.31
C VAL A 138 8.57 -7.69 -10.04
N SER A 139 9.19 -8.17 -8.97
CA SER A 139 9.04 -7.54 -7.66
C SER A 139 10.26 -7.74 -6.78
N ASP A 140 10.53 -6.74 -5.93
CA ASP A 140 11.58 -6.83 -4.93
C ASP A 140 11.17 -7.65 -3.70
N ARG A 141 10.11 -8.45 -3.75
CA ARG A 141 9.83 -9.43 -2.69
C ARG A 141 10.99 -10.43 -2.56
N MET A 142 11.13 -11.03 -1.38
CA MET A 142 12.31 -11.85 -1.11
C MET A 142 12.28 -13.16 -1.90
N GLN A 143 13.37 -13.49 -2.60
CA GLN A 143 13.49 -14.76 -3.33
C GLN A 143 13.23 -15.99 -2.44
N GLU A 144 13.63 -15.96 -1.17
CA GLU A 144 13.38 -17.04 -0.21
C GLU A 144 11.87 -17.27 0.07
N ASN A 145 11.03 -16.27 -0.18
CA ASN A 145 9.57 -16.31 0.03
C ASN A 145 8.81 -16.47 -1.29
N LYS A 146 9.50 -16.80 -2.40
CA LYS A 146 8.89 -16.93 -3.73
C LYS A 146 7.73 -17.91 -3.76
N ALA A 147 7.86 -19.05 -3.09
CA ALA A 147 6.81 -20.07 -3.03
C ALA A 147 5.53 -19.53 -2.37
N ASP A 148 5.67 -18.77 -1.29
CA ASP A 148 4.54 -18.15 -0.58
C ASP A 148 3.92 -16.99 -1.37
N THR A 149 4.75 -16.21 -2.07
CA THR A 149 4.27 -15.17 -3.00
C THR A 149 3.44 -15.80 -4.12
N ILE A 150 3.93 -16.86 -4.78
CA ILE A 150 3.18 -17.60 -5.81
C ILE A 150 1.85 -18.13 -5.26
N LYS A 151 1.86 -18.70 -4.05
CA LYS A 151 0.65 -19.22 -3.40
C LYS A 151 -0.36 -18.10 -3.15
N THR A 152 0.09 -16.95 -2.66
CA THR A 152 -0.73 -15.77 -2.43
C THR A 152 -1.36 -15.28 -3.74
N LEU A 153 -0.56 -15.05 -4.79
CA LEU A 153 -1.04 -14.60 -6.10
C LEU A 153 -2.07 -15.57 -6.71
N LYS A 154 -1.83 -16.89 -6.60
CA LYS A 154 -2.80 -17.92 -7.02
C LYS A 154 -4.08 -17.88 -6.20
N SER A 155 -4.00 -17.68 -4.89
CA SER A 155 -5.17 -17.60 -4.01
C SER A 155 -6.07 -16.40 -4.32
N LEU A 156 -5.49 -15.30 -4.82
CA LEU A 156 -6.20 -14.11 -5.30
C LEU A 156 -6.79 -14.30 -6.71
N GLY A 157 -6.47 -15.42 -7.37
CA GLY A 157 -6.95 -15.79 -8.70
C GLY A 157 -6.31 -14.95 -9.80
N LEU A 158 -5.05 -14.57 -9.64
CA LEU A 158 -4.30 -13.86 -10.68
C LEU A 158 -3.85 -14.85 -11.79
N PRO A 159 -3.88 -14.43 -13.07
CA PRO A 159 -3.58 -15.31 -14.19
C PRO A 159 -2.08 -15.56 -14.37
N GLN A 160 -1.72 -16.62 -15.09
CA GLN A 160 -0.34 -16.94 -15.49
C GLN A 160 0.69 -17.03 -14.35
N VAL A 161 0.28 -17.18 -13.08
CA VAL A 161 1.21 -17.26 -11.94
C VAL A 161 1.94 -18.61 -11.92
N SER A 162 3.26 -18.57 -12.14
CA SER A 162 4.16 -19.73 -12.13
C SER A 162 5.55 -19.32 -11.63
N ASP A 163 6.46 -20.29 -11.51
CA ASP A 163 7.85 -19.98 -11.17
C ASP A 163 8.53 -19.14 -12.27
N ASP A 164 8.18 -19.36 -13.54
CA ASP A 164 8.75 -18.64 -14.68
C ASP A 164 8.22 -17.21 -14.83
N SER A 165 6.97 -16.96 -14.42
CA SER A 165 6.34 -15.64 -14.57
C SER A 165 6.51 -14.73 -13.35
N VAL A 166 6.83 -15.29 -12.19
CA VAL A 166 7.11 -14.53 -10.97
C VAL A 166 8.63 -14.40 -10.81
N LEU A 167 9.15 -13.21 -11.03
CA LEU A 167 10.56 -12.89 -10.99
C LEU A 167 10.83 -12.00 -9.77
N LEU A 168 11.50 -12.55 -8.76
CA LEU A 168 11.77 -11.85 -7.51
C LEU A 168 13.22 -11.42 -7.39
N ASP A 169 13.48 -10.42 -6.54
CA ASP A 169 14.85 -9.95 -6.29
C ASP A 169 15.70 -11.03 -5.63
N THR A 170 16.89 -11.22 -6.20
CA THR A 170 17.89 -12.20 -5.78
C THR A 170 18.94 -11.60 -4.83
N VAL A 171 18.92 -10.27 -4.63
CA VAL A 171 19.79 -9.56 -3.70
C VAL A 171 19.12 -9.43 -2.33
N SER A 172 19.85 -9.68 -1.24
CA SER A 172 19.26 -9.64 0.10
C SER A 172 19.04 -8.20 0.59
N LYS A 173 17.81 -7.85 1.01
CA LYS A 173 17.46 -6.53 1.57
C LYS A 173 18.16 -6.14 2.87
N ARG A 174 18.71 -7.11 3.63
CA ARG A 174 19.47 -6.85 4.88
C ARG A 174 20.79 -6.08 4.65
N ARG A 175 21.13 -5.78 3.40
CA ARG A 175 22.35 -5.10 3.02
C ARG A 175 22.02 -3.94 2.08
N ALA A 176 21.22 -2.98 2.55
CA ALA A 176 21.22 -1.67 1.93
C ALA A 176 22.69 -1.18 1.89
N PRO A 177 23.24 -0.77 0.73
CA PRO A 177 24.51 -0.08 0.72
C PRO A 177 24.36 1.18 1.58
N PRO A 178 25.39 1.61 2.33
CA PRO A 178 25.32 2.88 3.03
C PRO A 178 24.99 3.98 2.00
N GLU A 179 23.98 4.79 2.29
CA GLU A 179 23.72 5.99 1.50
C GLU A 179 25.01 6.79 1.43
N HIS A 180 25.51 7.01 0.22
CA HIS A 180 26.70 7.80 -0.01
C HIS A 180 26.47 9.25 0.44
N PRO A 181 27.52 9.91 0.98
CA PRO A 181 27.44 11.14 1.76
C PRO A 181 26.85 12.35 1.02
#